data_AF-A0A928DZF2-F1
#
_entry.id   AF-A0A928DZF2-F1
#
_cell.length_a   1.000
_cell.length_b   1.000
_cell.length_c   1.000
_cell.angle_alpha   90.00
_cell.angle_beta   90.00
_cell.angle_gamma   90.00
#
_symmetry.space_group_name_H-M   'P 1'
#
loop_
_entity.id
_entity.type
_entity.pdbx_description
1 polymer ?
#
loop_
_entity_poly.entity_id
_entity_poly.type
_entity_poly.pdbx_seq_one_letter_code
_entity_poly.pdbx_strand_id
1 'polypeptide(L)' 'MKELRVGQIGTGFMGRTHSNAFLQVPHFFKTGFKPVLKCVCSLDKSLQEYADTWGY' A
#
# COMPACT_ATOMS: atom_id res chain seq x y z
N MET A 1 -13.94 8.79 -9.87
CA MET A 1 -12.81 7.84 -9.91
C MET A 1 -13.10 6.74 -8.90
N LYS A 2 -13.08 5.46 -9.28
CA LYS A 2 -13.45 4.35 -8.39
C LYS A 2 -12.27 3.97 -7.49
N GLU A 3 -12.54 3.71 -6.21
CA GLU A 3 -11.50 3.23 -5.29
C GLU A 3 -11.09 1.80 -5.61
N LEU A 4 -9.79 1.56 -5.66
CA LEU A 4 -9.19 0.23 -5.68
C LEU A 4 -8.55 -0.03 -4.31
N ARG A 5 -9.22 -0.85 -3.49
CA ARG A 5 -8.76 -1.18 -2.14
C ARG A 5 -7.74 -2.30 -2.20
N VAL A 6 -6.51 -2.00 -1.81
CA VAL A 6 -5.36 -2.90 -1.90
C VAL A 6 -5.12 -3.55 -0.55
N GLY A 7 -5.02 -4.87 -0.55
CA GLY A 7 -4.49 -5.66 0.57
C GLY A 7 -3.07 -6.13 0.25
N GLN A 8 -2.12 -5.86 1.14
CA GLN A 8 -0.72 -6.26 0.97
C GLN A 8 -0.35 -7.40 1.92
N ILE A 9 0.44 -8.36 1.43
CA ILE A 9 1.00 -9.45 2.24
C ILE A 9 2.52 -9.28 2.28
N GLY A 10 3.06 -9.05 3.48
CA GLY A 10 4.48 -8.84 3.74
C GLY A 10 4.87 -7.38 3.94
N THR A 11 5.84 -7.17 4.85
CA THR A 11 6.28 -5.85 5.35
C THR A 11 7.78 -5.56 5.17
N GLY A 12 8.48 -6.33 4.33
CA GLY A 12 9.90 -6.16 4.06
C GLY A 12 10.23 -5.04 3.07
N PHE A 13 11.43 -5.12 2.47
CA PHE A 13 11.86 -4.22 1.40
C PHE A 13 10.83 -4.13 0.26
N MET A 14 10.38 -5.28 -0.24
CA MET A 14 9.38 -5.29 -1.31
C MET A 14 8.03 -4.75 -0.86
N GLY A 15 7.59 -4.98 0.38
CA GLY A 15 6.36 -4.40 0.89
C GLY A 15 6.40 -2.86 0.79
N ARG A 16 7.50 -2.23 1.20
CA ARG A 16 7.72 -0.78 1.06
C ARG A 16 7.67 -0.34 -0.41
N THR A 17 8.33 -1.07 -1.30
CA THR A 17 8.32 -0.78 -2.75
C THR A 17 6.90 -0.83 -3.32
N HIS A 18 6.11 -1.84 -2.96
CA HIS A 18 4.71 -1.97 -3.40
C HIS A 18 3.84 -0.83 -2.85
N SER A 19 3.95 -0.52 -1.56
CA SER A 19 3.19 0.56 -0.92
C SER A 19 3.48 1.91 -1.59
N ASN A 20 4.77 2.21 -1.84
CA ASN A 20 5.16 3.40 -2.59
C ASN A 20 4.58 3.40 -4.01
N ALA A 21 4.69 2.28 -4.74
CA ALA A 21 4.18 2.19 -6.11
C ALA A 21 2.68 2.50 -6.19
N PHE A 22 1.86 1.99 -5.27
CA PHE A 22 0.42 2.26 -5.25
C PHE A 22 0.08 3.73 -4.95
N LEU A 23 0.86 4.40 -4.08
CA LEU A 23 0.70 5.82 -3.82
C LEU A 23 1.19 6.69 -4.99
N GLN A 24 2.23 6.25 -5.68
CA GLN A 24 2.85 7.00 -6.77
C GLN A 24 2.13 6.83 -8.11
N VAL A 25 1.57 5.66 -8.43
CA VAL A 25 1.00 5.38 -9.76
C VAL A 25 -0.01 6.41 -10.27
N PRO A 26 -0.91 7.02 -9.46
CA PRO A 26 -1.85 8.03 -9.95
C PRO A 26 -1.19 9.38 -10.29
N HIS A 27 0.02 9.64 -9.76
CA HIS A 27 0.79 10.84 -10.07
C HIS A 27 1.40 10.77 -11.48
N PHE A 28 1.78 9.56 -11.92
CA PHE A 28 2.44 9.35 -13.21
C PHE A 28 1.47 8.94 -14.33
N PHE A 29 0.37 8.27 -13.99
CA PHE A 29 -0.55 7.69 -14.98
C PHE A 29 -2.01 8.00 -14.67
N LYS A 30 -2.81 8.24 -15.72
CA LYS A 30 -4.27 8.25 -15.62
C LYS A 30 -4.80 6.83 -15.56
N THR A 31 -4.85 6.26 -14.35
CA THR A 31 -5.22 4.84 -14.12
C THR A 31 -6.72 4.54 -14.18
N GLY A 32 -7.58 5.57 -14.07
CA GLY A 32 -9.04 5.40 -13.92
C GLY A 32 -9.48 4.95 -12.52
N PHE A 33 -8.53 4.62 -11.64
CA PHE A 33 -8.76 4.16 -10.27
C PHE A 33 -7.95 4.98 -9.27
N LYS A 34 -8.47 5.10 -8.04
CA LYS A 34 -7.71 5.63 -6.91
C LYS A 34 -7.29 4.46 -6.02
N PRO A 35 -6.02 4.01 -6.04
CA PRO A 35 -5.52 3.04 -5.09
C PRO A 35 -5.68 3.56 -3.66
N VAL A 36 -6.13 2.69 -2.77
CA VAL A 36 -6.22 2.92 -1.33
C VAL A 36 -5.57 1.74 -0.66
N LEU A 37 -4.48 1.98 0.06
CA LEU A 37 -3.86 1.00 0.94
C LEU A 37 -4.88 0.72 2.06
N LYS A 38 -5.49 -0.47 2.05
CA LYS A 38 -6.66 -0.76 2.90
C LYS A 38 -6.37 -1.75 4.02
N CYS A 39 -5.45 -2.68 3.78
CA CYS A 39 -4.97 -3.58 4.81
C CYS A 39 -3.59 -4.13 4.45
N VAL A 40 -2.83 -4.50 5.48
CA VAL A 40 -1.56 -5.20 5.35
C VAL A 40 -1.53 -6.34 6.36
N CYS A 41 -0.96 -7.49 5.98
CA CYS A 41 -0.69 -8.59 6.90
C CYS A 41 0.75 -9.07 6.81
N SER A 42 1.29 -9.52 7.93
CA SER A 42 2.65 -10.06 8.07
C SER A 42 2.76 -10.83 9.38
N LEU A 43 3.78 -11.69 9.50
CA LEU A 43 4.17 -12.31 10.76
C LEU A 43 5.14 -11.44 11.57
N ASP A 44 5.55 -10.30 11.01
CA ASP A 44 6.43 -9.33 11.65
C ASP A 44 5.74 -8.64 12.82
N LYS A 45 6.44 -8.52 13.96
CA LYS A 45 5.94 -7.85 15.16
C LYS A 45 5.77 -6.34 14.96
N SER A 46 6.47 -5.76 13.98
CA SER A 46 6.40 -4.34 13.62
C SER A 46 5.27 -3.99 12.64
N LEU A 47 4.34 -4.92 12.37
CA LEU A 47 3.25 -4.72 11.40
C LEU A 47 2.42 -3.44 11.65
N GLN A 48 2.15 -3.09 12.90
CA GLN A 48 1.36 -1.89 13.23
C GLN A 48 2.13 -0.61 12.86
N GLU A 49 3.40 -0.50 13.24
CA GLU A 49 4.25 0.66 12.90
C GLU A 49 4.38 0.81 11.37
N TYR A 50 4.52 -0.31 10.67
CA TYR A 50 4.52 -0.33 9.21
C TYR A 50 3.19 0.20 8.64
N ALA A 51 2.05 -0.27 9.15
CA ALA A 51 0.74 0.18 8.70
C ALA A 51 0.55 1.69 8.91
N ASP A 52 0.92 2.19 10.09
CA ASP A 52 0.82 3.60 10.45
C ASP A 52 1.72 4.49 9.56
N THR A 53 2.95 4.02 9.28
CA THR A 53 3.90 4.74 8.41
C THR A 53 3.38 4.92 6.99
N TRP A 54 2.75 3.89 6.43
CA TRP A 54 2.29 3.89 5.03
C TRP A 54 0.82 4.31 4.86
N GLY A 55 0.07 4.44 5.95
CA GLY A 55 -1.34 4.85 5.94
C GLY A 55 -2.29 3.73 5.49
N TYR A 56 -2.04 2.50 5.94
CA TYR A 56 -2.95 1.35 5.76
C TYR A 56 -4.19 1.39 6.65
#